data_AF-A0A970CGP6-F1
#
_entry.id   AF-A0A970CGP6-F1
#
_cell.length_a   1.000
_cell.length_b   1.000
_cell.length_c   1.000
_cell.angle_alpha   90.00
_cell.angle_beta   90.00
_cell.angle_gamma   90.00
#
_symmetry.space_group_name_H-M   'P 1'
#
loop_
_entity.id
_entity.type
_entity.pdbx_description
1 polymer ?
#
loop_
_entity_poly.entity_id
_entity_poly.type
_entity_poly.pdbx_seq_one_letter_code
_entity_poly.pdbx_strand_id
1 'polypeptide(L)' 'MVCRRVEELKSFIVMDVLEKAQEMERAGESIIHLEVGEPDFDTPEAIKEAAIEAIRRGETHYTHSLGTQLLREAI' A
#
# COMPACT_ATOMS: atom_id res chain seq x y z
N MET A 1 3.64 17.85 -22.44
CA MET A 1 3.73 18.99 -21.50
C MET A 1 2.81 18.68 -20.34
N VAL A 2 3.33 18.62 -19.11
CA VAL A 2 2.53 18.38 -17.90
C VAL A 2 2.07 19.72 -17.32
N CYS A 3 1.08 19.71 -16.42
CA CYS A 3 0.62 20.95 -15.80
C CYS A 3 1.65 21.47 -14.78
N ARG A 4 1.74 22.81 -14.63
CA ARG A 4 2.69 23.48 -13.72
C ARG A 4 2.70 22.92 -12.30
N ARG A 5 1.53 22.58 -11.75
CA ARG A 5 1.41 22.04 -10.38
C ARG A 5 2.15 20.70 -10.20
N VAL A 6 2.26 19.90 -11.27
CA VAL A 6 3.02 18.65 -11.26
C VAL A 6 4.53 18.93 -11.30
N GLU A 7 4.95 19.97 -12.02
CA GLU A 7 6.38 20.36 -12.10
C GLU A 7 6.92 20.85 -10.76
N GLU A 8 6.06 21.39 -9.89
CA GLU A 8 6.43 21.88 -8.55
C GLU A 8 6.47 20.75 -7.48
N LEU A 9 6.02 19.53 -7.80
CA LEU A 9 6.08 18.40 -6.87
C LEU A 9 7.50 17.86 -6.77
N LYS A 10 8.02 17.83 -5.55
CA LYS A 10 9.32 17.22 -5.26
C LYS A 10 9.21 15.70 -5.30
N SER A 11 10.22 15.06 -5.87
CA SER A 11 10.37 13.61 -5.87
C SER A 11 10.55 13.07 -4.44
N PHE A 12 10.07 11.85 -4.22
CA PHE A 12 10.26 11.14 -2.97
C PHE A 12 11.60 10.41 -2.96
N ILE A 13 12.60 11.01 -2.32
CA ILE A 13 14.02 10.58 -2.34
C ILE A 13 14.22 9.15 -1.81
N VAL A 14 13.32 8.64 -0.97
CA VAL A 14 13.40 7.28 -0.43
C VAL A 14 13.35 6.22 -1.54
N MET A 15 12.74 6.51 -2.70
CA MET A 15 12.75 5.59 -3.83
C MET A 15 14.18 5.34 -4.36
N ASP A 16 15.03 6.37 -4.37
CA ASP A 16 16.43 6.25 -4.81
C ASP A 16 17.24 5.38 -3.82
N VAL A 17 16.93 5.48 -2.53
CA VAL A 17 17.54 4.66 -1.47
C VAL A 17 17.12 3.19 -1.61
N LEU A 18 15.83 2.95 -1.83
CA LEU A 18 15.28 1.60 -2.03
C LEU A 18 15.88 0.94 -3.28
N GLU A 19 15.98 1.67 -4.39
CA GLU A 19 16.60 1.17 -5.62
C GLU A 19 18.06 0.78 -5.37
N LYS A 20 18.83 1.64 -4.69
CA LYS A 20 20.22 1.35 -4.35
C LYS A 20 20.37 0.14 -3.43
N ALA A 21 19.51 0.01 -2.42
CA ALA A 21 19.50 -1.15 -1.53
C ALA A 21 19.26 -2.45 -2.31
N GLN A 22 18.26 -2.47 -3.21
CA GLN A 22 17.95 -3.62 -4.06
C GLN A 22 19.09 -3.98 -5.02
N GLU A 23 19.81 -3.00 -5.57
CA GLU A 23 21.01 -3.26 -6.37
C GLU A 23 22.10 -3.99 -5.58
N MET A 24 22.34 -3.54 -4.34
CA MET A 24 23.36 -4.14 -3.46
C MET A 24 22.96 -5.56 -3.05
N GLU A 25 21.67 -5.79 -2.72
CA GLU A 25 21.15 -7.13 -2.46
C GLU A 25 21.32 -8.07 -3.66
N ARG A 26 21.02 -7.59 -4.88
CA ARG A 26 21.23 -8.35 -6.13
C ARG A 26 22.71 -8.66 -6.38
N ALA A 27 23.62 -7.80 -5.92
CA ALA A 27 25.06 -8.04 -5.95
C ALA A 27 25.54 -9.05 -4.88
N GLY A 28 24.63 -9.52 -4.01
CA GLY A 28 24.91 -10.49 -2.96
C GLY A 28 25.29 -9.88 -1.61
N GLU A 29 25.09 -8.56 -1.44
CA GLU A 29 25.32 -7.89 -0.16
C GLU A 29 24.15 -8.13 0.80
N SER A 30 24.44 -8.20 2.11
CA SER A 30 23.42 -8.29 3.15
C SER A 30 23.03 -6.89 3.61
N ILE A 31 21.78 -6.50 3.35
CA ILE A 31 21.24 -5.18 3.66
C ILE A 31 20.24 -5.30 4.82
N ILE A 32 20.27 -4.32 5.73
CA ILE A 32 19.27 -4.16 6.80
C ILE A 32 18.41 -2.96 6.42
N HIS A 33 17.13 -3.21 6.18
CA HIS A 33 16.17 -2.18 5.81
C HIS A 33 15.63 -1.49 7.06
N LEU A 34 15.84 -0.17 7.15
CA LEU A 34 15.37 0.70 8.23
C LEU A 34 14.54 1.88 7.70
N GLU A 35 14.26 1.87 6.41
CA GLU A 35 13.54 2.90 5.65
C GLU A 35 12.09 2.51 5.33
N VAL A 36 11.71 1.26 5.59
CA VAL A 36 10.37 0.73 5.30
C VAL A 36 9.33 1.36 6.23
N GLY A 37 8.28 1.94 5.63
CA GLY A 37 7.23 2.67 6.35
C GLY A 37 5.98 1.84 6.69
N GLU A 38 5.98 0.54 6.37
CA GLU A 38 4.88 -0.38 6.67
C GLU A 38 5.28 -1.42 7.74
N PRO A 39 4.31 -1.97 8.49
CA PRO A 39 4.59 -3.05 9.44
C PRO A 39 5.10 -4.32 8.74
N ASP A 40 5.90 -5.10 9.45
CA ASP A 40 6.46 -6.38 9.03
C ASP A 40 5.53 -7.58 9.27
N PHE A 41 4.30 -7.32 9.73
CA PHE A 41 3.29 -8.35 10.01
C PHE A 41 2.28 -8.47 8.88
N ASP A 42 1.85 -9.70 8.62
CA ASP A 42 0.73 -9.97 7.72
C ASP A 42 -0.59 -9.37 8.23
N THR A 43 -1.50 -9.08 7.30
CA THR A 43 -2.90 -8.78 7.61
C THR A 43 -3.50 -9.89 8.49
N PRO A 44 -4.20 -9.57 9.60
CA PRO A 44 -4.85 -10.55 10.46
C PRO A 44 -5.80 -11.50 9.71
N GLU A 45 -5.81 -12.78 10.10
CA GLU A 45 -6.57 -13.83 9.42
C GLU A 45 -8.07 -13.55 9.35
N ALA A 46 -8.65 -12.99 10.42
CA ALA A 46 -10.06 -12.61 10.45
C ALA A 46 -10.44 -11.59 9.35
N ILE A 47 -9.50 -10.71 8.99
CA ILE A 47 -9.71 -9.72 7.92
C ILE A 47 -9.62 -10.40 6.56
N LYS A 48 -8.65 -11.32 6.37
CA LYS A 48 -8.51 -12.11 5.15
C LYS A 48 -9.77 -12.92 4.85
N GLU A 49 -10.30 -13.63 5.86
CA GLU A 49 -11.52 -14.43 5.71
C GLU A 49 -12.75 -13.56 5.41
N ALA A 50 -12.93 -12.43 6.09
CA ALA A 50 -14.03 -11.51 5.81
C ALA A 50 -13.99 -10.97 4.36
N ALA A 51 -12.80 -10.67 3.85
CA ALA A 51 -12.61 -10.23 2.46
C ALA A 51 -12.91 -11.36 1.45
N ILE A 52 -12.46 -12.60 1.72
CA ILE A 52 -12.76 -13.77 0.89
C ILE A 52 -14.26 -14.04 0.84
N GLU A 53 -14.95 -13.95 1.97
CA GLU A 53 -16.41 -14.11 2.02
C GLU A 53 -17.14 -13.02 1.22
N ALA A 54 -16.73 -11.75 1.34
CA ALA A 54 -17.32 -10.66 0.58
C ALA A 54 -17.20 -10.89 -0.93
N ILE A 55 -16.04 -11.37 -1.39
CA ILE A 55 -15.83 -11.79 -2.79
C ILE A 55 -16.79 -12.91 -3.17
N ARG A 56 -16.91 -13.96 -2.35
CA ARG A 56 -17.83 -15.10 -2.60
C ARG A 56 -19.30 -14.68 -2.64
N ARG A 57 -19.69 -13.66 -1.87
CA ARG A 57 -21.05 -13.08 -1.86
C ARG A 57 -21.32 -12.12 -3.02
N GLY A 58 -20.33 -11.83 -3.85
CA GLY A 58 -20.46 -10.92 -4.98
C GLY A 58 -20.54 -9.44 -4.57
N GLU A 59 -19.91 -9.05 -3.46
CA GLU A 59 -19.85 -7.66 -2.99
C GLU A 59 -18.85 -6.83 -3.83
N THR A 60 -19.10 -6.71 -5.14
CA THR A 60 -18.16 -6.15 -6.14
C THR A 60 -18.65 -4.88 -6.84
N HIS A 61 -19.83 -4.39 -6.47
CA HIS A 61 -20.45 -3.21 -7.10
C HIS A 61 -20.13 -1.93 -6.33
N TYR A 62 -20.41 -0.80 -6.97
CA TYR A 62 -20.22 0.51 -6.34
C TYR A 62 -20.96 0.61 -5.01
N THR A 63 -20.28 1.19 -4.03
CA THR A 63 -20.85 1.58 -2.75
C THR A 63 -21.14 3.08 -2.75
N HIS A 64 -21.66 3.61 -1.64
CA HIS A 64 -21.82 5.06 -1.49
C HIS A 64 -20.46 5.76 -1.58
N SER A 65 -20.42 6.99 -2.10
CA SER A 65 -19.19 7.80 -2.22
C SER A 65 -18.47 8.08 -0.90
N LEU A 66 -19.11 7.77 0.23
CA LEU A 66 -18.58 7.93 1.58
C LEU A 66 -18.09 6.59 2.17
N GLY A 67 -18.20 5.49 1.43
CA GLY A 67 -18.02 4.13 1.93
C GLY A 67 -19.34 3.48 2.39
N THR A 68 -19.28 2.19 2.70
CA THR A 68 -20.45 1.42 3.16
C THR A 68 -20.98 1.97 4.49
N GLN A 69 -22.29 1.84 4.74
CA GLN A 69 -22.87 2.27 6.01
C GLN A 69 -22.26 1.47 7.19
N LEU A 70 -22.14 0.15 7.02
CA LEU A 70 -21.57 -0.74 8.04
C LEU A 70 -20.16 -0.32 8.47
N LEU A 71 -19.27 0.02 7.52
CA LEU A 71 -17.92 0.47 7.87
C LEU A 71 -17.93 1.82 8.59
N ARG A 72 -18.78 2.75 8.14
CA ARG A 72 -18.88 4.09 8.74
C ARG A 72 -19.45 4.09 10.16
N GLU A 73 -20.28 3.11 10.51
CA GLU A 73 -20.80 2.94 11.87
C GLU A 73 -19.80 2.22 12.79
N ALA A 74 -18.85 1.47 12.23
CA ALA A 74 -17.87 0.69 12.98
C ALA A 74 -16.58 1.47 13.34
N ILE A 75 -16.34 2.62 12.70
CA ILE A 75 -15.21 3.54 12.93
C ILE A 75 -15.69 4.71 13.80
#